data_AF-A0AAV2U0Z1-F1
#
_entry.id   AF-A0AAV2U0Z1-F1
#
_cell.length_a   1.000
_cell.length_b   1.000
_cell.length_c   1.000
_cell.angle_alpha   90.00
_cell.angle_beta   90.00
_cell.angle_gamma   90.00
#
_symmetry.space_group_name_H-M   'P 1'
#
loop_
_entity.id
_entity.type
_entity.pdbx_description
1 polymer ?
#
loop_
_entity_poly.entity_id
_entity_poly.type
_entity_poly.pdbx_seq_one_letter_code
_entity_poly.pdbx_strand_id
1 'polypeptide(L)'
;MSRKSGGGPKGAQEVAGFPKHLSKKSLSVCNELMNACLKSKVSISNASEVFSNLHSLTQLLIDLQRNFCYLRQLESRSSEREASIKNYLTAHSSYLHKEVSVRDFSTCGFGLSALVPLTEGECVLRVPKSAMLTSEAPEKLQLMMKDDPIFASMDNVALSLRLLYELSNFHTSSWREYLSRPIFFSHLLLRYPAGYILYIHVYECR
;
A
#
# COMPACT_ATOMS: atom_id res chain seq x y z
N MET A 1 0.08 55.31 31.70
CA MET A 1 -0.60 54.06 32.11
C MET A 1 -0.65 53.15 30.88
N SER A 2 0.19 52.11 30.76
CA SER A 2 -0.10 50.71 31.16
C SER A 2 -1.41 50.19 30.57
N ARG A 3 -1.53 49.07 29.85
CA ARG A 3 -0.78 47.79 29.72
C ARG A 3 -1.31 47.03 28.45
N LYS A 4 -0.46 46.32 27.69
CA LYS A 4 -0.40 44.83 27.48
C LYS A 4 -1.75 44.14 27.18
N SER A 5 -1.91 43.12 26.33
CA SER A 5 -1.04 42.19 25.59
C SER A 5 -1.93 41.16 24.88
N GLY A 6 -1.46 40.55 23.80
CA GLY A 6 -2.02 39.31 23.23
C GLY A 6 -1.68 39.22 21.75
N GLY A 7 -0.62 38.55 21.29
CA GLY A 7 -0.12 37.26 21.76
C GLY A 7 -0.90 36.09 21.15
N GLY A 8 -1.21 36.16 19.85
CA GLY A 8 -1.79 35.05 19.10
C GLY A 8 -0.71 34.04 18.70
N PRO A 9 -0.90 32.72 18.93
CA PRO A 9 0.11 31.71 18.68
C PRO A 9 0.37 31.54 17.18
N LYS A 10 1.63 31.77 16.79
CA LYS A 10 2.24 31.22 15.58
C LYS A 10 2.16 29.69 15.66
N GLY A 11 1.55 29.05 14.67
CA GLY A 11 1.48 27.60 14.65
C GLY A 11 0.71 26.98 13.51
N ALA A 12 0.63 27.61 12.33
CA ALA A 12 0.41 26.84 11.11
C ALA A 12 1.76 26.25 10.74
N GLN A 13 1.99 25.00 11.14
CA GLN A 13 3.16 24.22 10.78
C GLN A 13 3.11 24.06 9.25
N GLU A 14 3.85 24.91 8.55
CA GLU A 14 4.09 24.83 7.12
C GLU A 14 4.64 23.41 6.86
N VAL A 15 3.86 22.57 6.20
CA VAL A 15 4.33 21.24 5.75
C VAL A 15 5.43 21.55 4.76
N ALA A 16 6.69 21.50 5.21
CA ALA A 16 7.84 21.84 4.40
C ALA A 16 7.79 20.97 3.13
N GLY A 17 7.45 21.61 2.01
CA GLY A 17 7.31 20.93 0.73
C GLY A 17 8.62 20.27 0.32
N PHE A 18 8.54 19.25 -0.54
CA PHE A 18 9.70 18.52 -1.02
C PHE A 18 10.76 19.51 -1.58
N PRO A 19 11.98 19.57 -1.02
CA PRO A 19 12.95 20.60 -1.37
C PRO A 19 13.25 20.64 -2.88
N LYS A 20 13.26 21.83 -3.47
CA LYS A 20 13.45 22.02 -4.93
C LYS A 20 14.71 21.34 -5.48
N HIS A 21 15.80 21.35 -4.71
CA HIS A 21 17.05 20.68 -5.11
C HIS A 21 16.92 19.16 -5.12
N LEU A 22 16.19 18.58 -4.16
CA LEU A 22 15.86 17.15 -4.13
C LEU A 22 14.88 16.76 -5.24
N SER A 23 13.93 17.64 -5.58
CA SER A 23 13.02 17.45 -6.72
C SER A 23 13.79 17.34 -8.04
N LYS A 24 14.71 18.26 -8.31
CA LYS A 24 15.56 18.22 -9.51
C LYS A 24 16.43 16.96 -9.55
N LYS A 25 17.06 16.61 -8.42
CA LYS A 25 17.91 15.41 -8.34
C LYS A 25 17.10 14.12 -8.50
N SER A 26 15.92 14.04 -7.88
CA SER A 26 15.01 12.89 -8.03
C SER A 26 14.55 12.74 -9.47
N LEU A 27 14.18 13.84 -10.13
CA LEU A 27 13.77 13.81 -11.55
C LEU A 27 14.91 13.31 -12.45
N SER A 28 16.15 13.76 -12.20
CA SER A 28 17.32 13.29 -12.92
C SER A 28 17.50 11.77 -12.78
N VAL A 29 17.42 11.24 -11.56
CA VAL A 29 17.54 9.80 -11.29
C VAL A 29 16.37 9.02 -11.90
N CYS A 30 15.14 9.53 -11.84
CA CYS A 30 13.98 8.91 -12.50
C CYS A 30 14.16 8.80 -14.02
N ASN A 31 14.68 9.86 -14.66
CA ASN A 31 14.94 9.85 -16.10
C ASN A 31 16.05 8.85 -16.46
N GLU A 32 17.09 8.75 -15.64
CA GLU A 32 18.16 7.77 -15.82
C GLU A 32 17.64 6.33 -15.68
N LEU A 33 16.85 6.06 -14.63
CA LEU A 33 16.20 4.78 -14.40
C LEU A 33 15.25 4.41 -15.55
N MET A 34 14.42 5.35 -16.01
CA MET A 34 13.51 5.12 -17.13
C MET A 34 14.28 4.79 -18.42
N ASN A 35 15.36 5.53 -18.71
CA ASN A 35 16.22 5.24 -19.84
C ASN A 35 16.87 3.86 -19.71
N ALA A 36 17.35 3.48 -18.52
CA ALA A 36 17.92 2.17 -18.27
C ALA A 36 16.88 1.06 -18.49
N CYS A 37 15.66 1.21 -17.99
CA CYS A 37 14.57 0.24 -18.20
C CYS A 37 14.18 0.09 -19.68
N LEU A 38 14.14 1.19 -20.44
CA LEU A 38 13.70 1.16 -21.84
C LEU A 38 14.79 0.69 -22.82
N LYS A 39 16.07 0.99 -22.52
CA LYS A 39 17.19 0.71 -23.44
C LYS A 39 17.92 -0.60 -23.16
N SER A 40 17.81 -1.13 -21.94
CA SER A 40 18.52 -2.37 -21.59
C SER A 40 17.89 -3.57 -22.27
N LYS A 41 18.67 -4.27 -23.10
CA LYS A 41 18.31 -5.61 -23.59
C LYS A 41 18.87 -6.63 -22.61
N VAL A 42 17.99 -7.25 -21.83
CA VAL A 42 18.37 -8.28 -20.86
C VAL A 42 18.70 -9.59 -21.58
N SER A 43 19.89 -10.11 -21.35
CA SER A 43 20.35 -11.42 -21.77
C SER A 43 20.89 -12.19 -20.56
N ILE A 44 21.08 -13.50 -20.71
CA ILE A 44 21.65 -14.34 -19.64
C ILE A 44 23.03 -13.83 -19.21
N SER A 45 23.81 -13.26 -20.14
CA SER A 45 25.19 -12.80 -19.88
C SER A 45 25.26 -11.44 -19.19
N ASN A 46 24.23 -10.60 -19.28
CA ASN A 46 24.22 -9.25 -18.68
C ASN A 46 23.15 -9.04 -17.60
N ALA A 47 22.30 -10.04 -17.34
CA ALA A 47 21.15 -9.90 -16.43
C ALA A 47 21.55 -9.40 -15.03
N SER A 48 22.65 -9.93 -14.47
CA SER A 48 23.16 -9.50 -13.15
C SER A 48 23.62 -8.05 -13.14
N GLU A 49 24.28 -7.61 -14.22
CA GLU A 49 24.77 -6.24 -14.36
C GLU A 49 23.59 -5.27 -14.51
N VAL A 50 22.65 -5.59 -15.40
CA VAL A 50 21.43 -4.79 -15.61
C VAL A 50 20.64 -4.69 -14.30
N PHE A 51 20.44 -5.80 -13.59
CA PHE A 51 19.77 -5.79 -12.30
C PHE A 51 20.49 -4.91 -11.28
N SER A 52 21.82 -5.03 -11.19
CA SER A 52 22.62 -4.25 -10.22
C SER A 52 22.52 -2.75 -10.49
N ASN A 53 22.50 -2.35 -11.77
CA ASN A 53 22.31 -0.96 -12.18
C ASN A 53 20.90 -0.45 -11.84
N LEU A 54 19.86 -1.22 -12.17
CA LEU A 54 18.48 -0.83 -11.83
C LEU A 54 18.27 -0.74 -10.31
N HIS A 55 18.85 -1.68 -9.56
CA HIS A 55 18.80 -1.68 -8.12
C HIS A 55 19.54 -0.48 -7.52
N SER A 56 20.74 -0.14 -8.00
CA SER A 56 21.50 1.01 -7.49
C SER A 56 20.77 2.34 -7.72
N LEU A 57 20.21 2.55 -8.91
CA LEU A 57 19.39 3.72 -9.23
C LEU A 57 18.12 3.80 -8.37
N THR A 58 17.45 2.65 -8.16
CA THR A 58 16.26 2.57 -7.30
C THR A 58 16.61 2.88 -5.84
N GLN A 59 17.72 2.36 -5.32
CA GLN A 59 18.17 2.64 -3.95
C GLN A 59 18.54 4.11 -3.77
N LEU A 60 19.24 4.70 -4.74
CA LEU A 60 19.53 6.14 -4.72
C LEU A 60 18.25 6.98 -4.64
N LEU A 61 17.21 6.61 -5.41
CA LEU A 61 15.92 7.30 -5.36
C LEU A 61 15.23 7.11 -3.99
N ILE A 62 15.26 5.90 -3.45
CA ILE A 62 14.73 5.59 -2.11
C ILE A 62 15.42 6.46 -1.06
N ASP A 63 16.75 6.53 -1.06
CA ASP A 63 17.51 7.28 -0.08
C ASP A 63 17.26 8.79 -0.17
N LEU A 64 17.13 9.33 -1.39
CA LEU A 64 16.79 10.74 -1.61
C LEU A 64 15.39 11.10 -1.08
N GLN A 65 14.45 10.17 -1.16
CA GLN A 65 13.04 10.39 -0.82
C GLN A 65 12.67 9.89 0.58
N ARG A 66 13.56 9.16 1.25
CA ARG A 66 13.29 8.42 2.49
C ARG A 66 12.62 9.25 3.57
N ASN A 67 13.11 10.47 3.78
CA ASN A 67 12.65 11.36 4.84
C ASN A 67 11.37 12.14 4.48
N PHE A 68 10.94 12.06 3.22
CA PHE A 68 9.80 12.81 2.69
C PHE A 68 8.64 11.90 2.26
N CYS A 69 8.84 10.59 2.26
CA CYS A 69 7.81 9.62 1.97
C CYS A 69 6.96 9.37 3.23
N TYR A 70 5.78 10.00 3.29
CA TYR A 70 4.80 9.79 4.36
C TYR A 70 4.46 8.31 4.57
N LEU A 71 4.45 7.51 3.49
CA LEU A 71 4.15 6.08 3.55
C LEU A 71 5.17 5.29 4.38
N ARG A 72 6.43 5.75 4.47
CA ARG A 72 7.44 5.12 5.34
C ARG A 72 7.27 5.46 6.81
N GLN A 73 6.58 6.55 7.13
CA GLN A 73 6.25 6.88 8.52
C GLN A 73 5.19 5.93 9.11
N LEU A 74 4.46 5.20 8.24
CA LEU A 74 3.52 4.14 8.63
C LEU A 74 4.21 2.84 9.10
N GLU A 75 5.53 2.68 8.89
CA GLU A 75 6.32 1.46 9.16
C GLU A 75 6.45 1.10 10.66
N SER A 76 6.24 2.05 11.58
CA SER A 76 6.83 1.98 12.94
C SER A 76 6.02 1.28 14.05
N ARG A 77 4.88 0.62 13.79
CA ARG A 77 3.95 0.22 14.88
C ARG A 77 3.50 -1.25 14.90
N SER A 78 4.34 -2.23 14.53
CA SER A 78 3.99 -3.66 14.31
C SER A 78 3.11 -4.33 15.40
N SER A 79 3.22 -3.94 16.66
CA SER A 79 2.58 -4.62 17.82
C SER A 79 1.04 -4.54 17.89
N GLU A 80 0.36 -3.83 17.00
CA GLU A 80 -1.10 -3.64 17.05
C GLU A 80 -1.85 -4.22 15.83
N ARG A 81 -1.16 -4.98 14.96
CA ARG A 81 -1.77 -5.52 13.73
C ARG A 81 -2.92 -6.48 14.02
N GLU A 82 -2.73 -7.37 15.00
CA GLU A 82 -3.78 -8.32 15.41
C GLU A 82 -5.03 -7.59 15.91
N ALA A 83 -4.86 -6.56 16.74
CA ALA A 83 -5.95 -5.74 17.23
C ALA A 83 -6.68 -5.01 16.08
N SER A 84 -5.93 -4.52 15.09
CA SER A 84 -6.50 -3.84 13.92
C SER A 84 -7.35 -4.79 13.07
N ILE A 85 -6.86 -6.01 12.80
CA ILE A 85 -7.62 -7.03 12.05
C ILE A 85 -8.84 -7.48 12.86
N LYS A 86 -8.70 -7.68 14.17
CA LYS A 86 -9.82 -8.01 15.07
C LYS A 86 -10.90 -6.92 15.05
N ASN A 87 -10.51 -5.66 15.14
CA ASN A 87 -11.42 -4.53 15.07
C ASN A 87 -12.13 -4.47 13.71
N TYR A 88 -11.41 -4.65 12.60
CA TYR A 88 -12.00 -4.69 11.26
C TYR A 88 -13.03 -5.81 11.12
N LEU A 89 -12.72 -7.03 11.58
CA LEU A 89 -13.66 -8.15 11.54
C LEU A 89 -14.87 -7.92 12.46
N THR A 90 -14.68 -7.24 13.59
CA THR A 90 -15.78 -6.92 14.52
C THR A 90 -16.72 -5.90 13.88
N ALA A 91 -16.18 -4.84 13.27
CA ALA A 91 -16.93 -3.83 12.52
C ALA A 91 -17.68 -4.43 11.31
N HIS A 92 -17.15 -5.51 10.75
CA HIS A 92 -17.69 -6.20 9.57
C HIS A 92 -18.15 -7.63 9.87
N SER A 93 -18.66 -7.87 11.08
CA SER A 93 -19.10 -9.20 11.52
C SER A 93 -20.19 -9.80 10.63
N SER A 94 -20.98 -8.97 9.95
CA SER A 94 -21.97 -9.39 8.95
C SER A 94 -21.39 -10.10 7.73
N TYR A 95 -20.08 -9.99 7.48
CA TYR A 95 -19.40 -10.69 6.37
C TYR A 95 -19.06 -12.13 6.74
N LEU A 96 -19.03 -12.45 8.05
CA LEU A 96 -18.71 -13.76 8.58
C LEU A 96 -19.98 -14.58 8.76
N HIS A 97 -20.00 -15.77 8.15
CA HIS A 97 -21.08 -16.73 8.28
C HIS A 97 -20.78 -17.81 9.34
N LYS A 98 -19.53 -17.87 9.83
CA LYS A 98 -19.04 -18.81 10.83
C LYS A 98 -18.14 -18.09 11.82
N GLU A 99 -18.03 -18.64 13.03
CA GLU A 99 -17.16 -18.10 14.05
C GLU A 99 -15.69 -18.34 13.70
N VAL A 100 -14.93 -17.24 13.61
CA VAL A 100 -13.50 -17.26 13.31
C VAL A 100 -12.74 -16.38 14.27
N SER A 101 -11.46 -16.69 14.46
CA SER A 101 -10.51 -15.93 15.26
C SER A 101 -9.31 -15.52 14.41
N VAL A 102 -8.77 -14.33 14.65
CA VAL A 102 -7.49 -13.91 14.07
C VAL A 102 -6.37 -14.57 14.87
N ARG A 103 -5.45 -15.25 14.19
CA ARG A 103 -4.24 -15.83 14.79
C ARG A 103 -3.02 -15.54 13.95
N ASP A 104 -1.87 -15.43 14.59
CA ASP A 104 -0.58 -15.46 13.91
C ASP A 104 -0.14 -16.91 13.71
N PHE A 105 0.04 -17.31 12.45
CA PHE A 105 0.51 -18.63 12.08
C PHE A 105 2.04 -18.70 11.94
N SER A 106 2.77 -17.69 12.43
CA SER A 106 4.24 -17.56 12.41
C SER A 106 4.85 -17.60 11.00
N THR A 107 4.90 -18.77 10.36
CA THR A 107 5.42 -18.96 8.99
C THR A 107 4.58 -18.30 7.92
N CYS A 108 3.25 -18.24 8.11
CA CYS A 108 2.31 -17.66 7.15
C CYS A 108 1.82 -16.27 7.57
N GLY A 109 2.24 -15.79 8.74
CA GLY A 109 1.75 -14.56 9.35
C GLY A 109 0.30 -14.66 9.83
N PHE A 110 -0.36 -13.51 9.96
CA PHE A 110 -1.75 -13.43 10.45
C PHE A 110 -2.76 -14.02 9.45
N GLY A 111 -3.65 -14.85 9.96
CA GLY A 111 -4.77 -15.44 9.22
C GLY A 111 -6.02 -15.63 10.08
N LEU A 112 -7.02 -16.28 9.50
CA LEU A 112 -8.26 -16.63 10.18
C LEU A 112 -8.28 -18.11 10.54
N SER A 113 -8.74 -18.41 11.75
CA SER A 113 -8.90 -19.77 12.26
C SER A 113 -10.36 -19.99 12.68
N ALA A 114 -11.00 -21.01 12.14
CA ALA A 114 -12.36 -21.37 12.54
C ALA A 114 -12.39 -21.82 14.01
N LEU A 115 -13.42 -21.38 14.73
CA LEU A 115 -13.72 -21.82 16.10
C LEU A 115 -14.70 -23.00 16.13
N VAL A 116 -15.32 -23.28 14.99
CA VAL A 116 -16.28 -24.36 14.79
C VAL A 116 -15.82 -25.28 13.65
N PRO A 117 -16.20 -26.56 13.65
CA PRO A 117 -15.95 -27.45 12.51
C PRO A 117 -16.56 -26.89 11.23
N LEU A 118 -15.82 -26.98 10.14
CA LEU A 118 -16.27 -26.59 8.80
C LEU A 118 -16.47 -27.84 7.95
N THR A 119 -17.52 -27.86 7.15
CA THR A 119 -17.73 -28.87 6.12
C THR A 119 -17.41 -28.31 4.74
N GLU A 120 -16.98 -29.18 3.84
CA GLU A 120 -16.61 -28.78 2.48
C GLU A 120 -17.82 -28.14 1.75
N GLY A 121 -17.58 -27.02 1.09
CA GLY A 121 -18.61 -26.24 0.40
C GLY A 121 -19.36 -25.24 1.29
N GLU A 122 -19.09 -25.19 2.60
CA GLU A 122 -19.68 -24.15 3.46
C GLU A 122 -19.07 -22.77 3.21
N CYS A 123 -19.95 -21.76 3.17
CA CYS A 123 -19.53 -20.38 3.09
C CYS A 123 -19.10 -19.89 4.49
N VAL A 124 -17.81 -19.54 4.63
CA VAL A 124 -17.24 -19.01 5.88
C VAL A 124 -17.26 -17.48 5.90
N LEU A 125 -16.97 -16.86 4.76
CA LEU A 125 -16.84 -15.42 4.59
C LEU A 125 -17.44 -15.00 3.25
N ARG A 126 -18.20 -13.90 3.27
CA ARG A 126 -18.72 -13.23 2.07
C ARG A 126 -18.47 -11.74 2.19
N VAL A 127 -17.58 -11.21 1.36
CA VAL A 127 -17.26 -9.78 1.33
C VAL A 127 -18.05 -9.10 0.23
N PRO A 128 -18.83 -8.04 0.52
CA PRO A 128 -19.56 -7.30 -0.50
C PRO A 128 -18.59 -6.50 -1.39
N LYS A 129 -18.95 -6.28 -2.67
CA LYS A 129 -18.13 -5.48 -3.60
C LYS A 129 -17.84 -4.08 -3.05
N SER A 130 -18.78 -3.48 -2.30
CA SER A 130 -18.61 -2.16 -1.67
C SER A 130 -17.47 -2.09 -0.65
N ALA A 131 -17.08 -3.22 -0.05
CA ALA A 131 -15.96 -3.29 0.88
C ALA A 131 -14.62 -3.57 0.19
N MET A 132 -14.63 -3.88 -1.11
CA MET A 132 -13.42 -4.18 -1.89
C MET A 132 -12.80 -2.89 -2.44
N LEU A 133 -11.47 -2.79 -2.38
CA LEU A 133 -10.74 -1.78 -3.12
C LEU A 133 -10.59 -2.24 -4.58
N THR A 134 -11.23 -1.53 -5.50
CA THR A 134 -11.22 -1.83 -6.94
C THR A 134 -10.38 -0.80 -7.71
N SER A 135 -10.12 -1.08 -8.99
CA SER A 135 -9.46 -0.13 -9.89
C SER A 135 -10.33 1.09 -10.23
N GLU A 136 -11.61 1.09 -9.85
CA GLU A 136 -12.52 2.22 -10.02
C GLU A 136 -12.04 3.38 -9.13
N ALA A 137 -11.39 4.37 -9.73
CA ALA A 137 -10.81 5.51 -9.03
C ALA A 137 -11.85 6.61 -8.73
N PRO A 138 -11.63 7.52 -7.76
CA PRO A 138 -12.48 8.71 -7.61
C PRO A 138 -12.27 9.65 -8.80
N GLU A 139 -13.23 10.50 -9.10
CA GLU A 139 -13.21 11.40 -10.27
C GLU A 139 -11.89 12.18 -10.41
N LYS A 140 -11.36 12.70 -9.29
CA LYS A 140 -10.09 13.43 -9.25
C LYS A 140 -8.90 12.61 -9.76
N LEU A 141 -8.83 11.34 -9.41
CA LEU A 141 -7.76 10.45 -9.85
C LEU A 141 -8.05 9.91 -11.26
N GLN A 142 -9.32 9.65 -11.59
CA GLN A 142 -9.72 9.28 -12.95
C GLN A 142 -9.31 10.34 -13.97
N LEU A 143 -9.47 11.63 -13.66
CA LEU A 143 -9.07 12.70 -14.57
C LEU A 143 -7.57 12.65 -14.88
N MET A 144 -6.73 12.29 -13.90
CA MET A 144 -5.29 12.11 -14.11
C MET A 144 -4.95 10.83 -14.87
N MET A 145 -5.77 9.80 -14.75
CA MET A 145 -5.51 8.48 -15.34
C MET A 145 -6.05 8.32 -16.75
N LYS A 146 -7.12 9.07 -17.11
CA LYS A 146 -7.81 8.94 -18.40
C LYS A 146 -6.92 9.21 -19.62
N ASP A 147 -5.92 10.07 -19.46
CA ASP A 147 -5.04 10.49 -20.56
C ASP A 147 -3.83 9.56 -20.74
N ASP A 148 -3.57 8.65 -19.80
CA ASP A 148 -2.40 7.77 -19.83
C ASP A 148 -2.78 6.34 -20.30
N PRO A 149 -2.18 5.86 -21.41
CA PRO A 149 -2.49 4.53 -21.95
C PRO A 149 -2.08 3.38 -21.02
N ILE A 150 -1.16 3.59 -20.08
CA ILE A 150 -0.76 2.57 -19.10
C ILE A 150 -1.91 2.29 -18.15
N PHE A 151 -2.57 3.32 -17.62
CA PHE A 151 -3.69 3.12 -16.69
C PHE A 151 -4.94 2.57 -17.39
N ALA A 152 -5.11 2.86 -18.69
CA ALA A 152 -6.21 2.30 -19.48
C ALA A 152 -6.01 0.80 -19.82
N SER A 153 -4.76 0.34 -19.90
CA SER A 153 -4.43 -1.04 -20.30
C SER A 153 -4.03 -1.96 -19.13
N MET A 154 -3.58 -1.39 -18.01
CA MET A 154 -3.02 -2.14 -16.87
C MET A 154 -3.77 -1.86 -15.56
N ASP A 155 -4.84 -2.62 -15.31
CA ASP A 155 -5.68 -2.51 -14.12
C ASP A 155 -4.91 -2.67 -12.80
N ASN A 156 -3.85 -3.48 -12.78
CA ASN A 156 -2.99 -3.67 -11.62
C ASN A 156 -2.20 -2.40 -11.27
N VAL A 157 -1.75 -1.65 -12.28
CA VAL A 157 -1.06 -0.36 -12.10
C VAL A 157 -2.06 0.69 -11.65
N ALA A 158 -3.25 0.70 -12.23
CA ALA A 158 -4.38 1.54 -11.81
C ALA A 158 -4.75 1.32 -10.34
N LEU A 159 -4.89 0.05 -9.91
CA LEU A 159 -5.18 -0.32 -8.53
C LEU A 159 -4.05 0.09 -7.58
N SER A 160 -2.79 -0.06 -8.00
CA SER A 160 -1.63 0.38 -7.21
C SER A 160 -1.64 1.89 -6.97
N LEU A 161 -1.99 2.67 -7.99
CA LEU A 161 -2.13 4.12 -7.84
C LEU A 161 -3.34 4.49 -6.96
N ARG A 162 -4.47 3.77 -7.10
CA ARG A 162 -5.62 3.94 -6.21
C ARG A 162 -5.25 3.66 -4.75
N LEU A 163 -4.49 2.60 -4.48
CA LEU A 163 -3.98 2.27 -3.16
C LEU A 163 -3.11 3.41 -2.60
N LEU A 164 -2.17 3.93 -3.39
CA LEU A 164 -1.34 5.07 -3.00
C LEU A 164 -2.16 6.32 -2.71
N TYR A 165 -3.20 6.57 -3.51
CA TYR A 165 -4.13 7.68 -3.28
C TYR A 165 -4.87 7.56 -1.95
N GLU A 166 -5.42 6.39 -1.63
CA GLU A 166 -6.09 6.17 -0.34
C GLU A 166 -5.13 6.28 0.84
N LEU A 167 -3.90 5.78 0.70
CA LEU A 167 -2.86 5.92 1.72
C LEU A 167 -2.44 7.38 1.91
N SER A 168 -2.41 8.19 0.85
CA SER A 168 -2.14 9.64 0.96
C SER A 168 -3.28 10.40 1.65
N ASN A 169 -4.52 9.91 1.54
CA ASN A 169 -5.72 10.46 2.17
C ASN A 169 -6.16 9.65 3.39
N PHE A 170 -5.20 9.07 4.13
CA PHE A 170 -5.44 8.07 5.17
C PHE A 170 -6.50 8.50 6.22
N HIS A 171 -6.53 9.79 6.58
CA HIS A 171 -7.44 10.31 7.60
C HIS A 171 -8.91 10.35 7.17
N THR A 172 -9.18 10.44 5.86
CA THR A 172 -10.53 10.55 5.29
C THR A 172 -10.94 9.32 4.49
N SER A 173 -10.01 8.38 4.27
CA SER A 173 -10.26 7.15 3.52
C SER A 173 -11.23 6.23 4.25
N SER A 174 -12.24 5.74 3.52
CA SER A 174 -13.14 4.68 3.99
C SER A 174 -12.42 3.35 4.20
N TRP A 175 -11.26 3.16 3.55
CA TRP A 175 -10.43 1.96 3.68
C TRP A 175 -9.37 2.10 4.78
N ARG A 176 -9.43 3.13 5.62
CA ARG A 176 -8.45 3.38 6.67
C ARG A 176 -8.18 2.16 7.56
N GLU A 177 -9.21 1.41 7.94
CA GLU A 177 -9.03 0.22 8.79
C GLU A 177 -8.26 -0.89 8.08
N TYR A 178 -8.58 -1.12 6.81
CA TYR A 178 -7.88 -2.09 5.94
C TYR A 178 -6.45 -1.64 5.62
N LEU A 179 -6.26 -0.34 5.36
CA LEU A 179 -4.99 0.28 4.98
C LEU A 179 -4.14 0.72 6.17
N SER A 180 -4.66 0.57 7.38
CA SER A 180 -4.06 1.09 8.61
C SER A 180 -2.59 0.75 8.74
N ARG A 181 -2.16 -0.37 8.13
CA ARG A 181 -0.78 -0.84 8.14
C ARG A 181 -0.48 -1.58 6.82
N PRO A 182 0.31 -1.01 5.91
CA PRO A 182 0.72 -1.74 4.72
C PRO A 182 1.51 -3.00 5.12
N ILE A 183 1.08 -4.14 4.59
CA ILE A 183 1.85 -5.39 4.63
C ILE A 183 3.06 -5.14 3.75
N PHE A 184 4.23 -4.90 4.35
CA PHE A 184 5.47 -5.13 3.62
C PHE A 184 5.55 -6.64 3.40
N PHE A 185 5.17 -7.08 2.20
CA PHE A 185 5.43 -8.44 1.77
C PHE A 185 6.94 -8.61 1.72
N SER A 186 7.46 -9.52 2.54
CA SER A 186 8.84 -9.97 2.51
C SER A 186 9.10 -10.85 1.29
N HIS A 187 8.61 -10.51 0.09
CA HIS A 187 8.90 -11.24 -1.14
C HIS A 187 8.95 -10.30 -2.34
N LEU A 188 10.04 -10.40 -3.09
CA LEU A 188 10.31 -9.78 -4.39
C LEU A 188 9.02 -9.60 -5.21
N LEU A 189 8.66 -8.33 -5.45
CA LEU A 189 7.85 -7.81 -6.56
C LEU A 189 6.95 -8.85 -7.29
N LEU A 190 5.65 -8.84 -6.95
CA LEU A 190 4.56 -9.31 -7.82
C LEU A 190 4.64 -10.78 -8.29
N ARG A 191 4.06 -11.70 -7.51
CA ARG A 191 3.39 -12.87 -8.10
C ARG A 191 1.89 -12.60 -8.15
N TYR A 192 1.44 -12.12 -9.30
CA TYR A 192 0.08 -12.35 -9.80
C TYR A 192 0.12 -13.57 -10.72
N PRO A 193 -0.91 -14.42 -10.67
CA PRO A 193 -1.95 -14.30 -11.70
C PRO A 193 -3.35 -14.26 -11.09
N ALA A 194 -4.23 -13.55 -11.81
CA ALA A 194 -5.67 -13.36 -11.58
C ALA A 194 -6.07 -12.35 -10.49
N GLY A 195 -6.94 -11.42 -10.89
CA GLY A 195 -7.39 -10.25 -10.16
C GLY A 195 -8.11 -10.55 -8.84
N TYR A 196 -8.35 -9.45 -8.11
CA TYR A 196 -8.93 -9.34 -6.76
C TYR A 196 -7.94 -9.67 -5.63
N ILE A 197 -7.35 -8.63 -5.03
CA ILE A 197 -6.62 -8.78 -3.76
C ILE A 197 -7.63 -8.78 -2.62
N LEU A 198 -8.04 -9.98 -2.21
CA LEU A 198 -8.34 -10.30 -0.83
C LEU A 198 -7.60 -11.60 -0.53
N TYR A 199 -6.35 -11.52 -0.09
CA TYR A 199 -5.61 -12.71 0.36
C TYR A 199 -6.16 -13.14 1.72
N ILE A 200 -7.11 -14.06 1.70
CA ILE A 200 -7.39 -14.93 2.84
C ILE A 200 -6.94 -16.32 2.41
N HIS A 201 -5.67 -16.61 2.67
CA HIS A 201 -5.18 -17.98 2.62
C HIS A 201 -5.83 -18.74 3.77
N VAL A 202 -6.86 -19.51 3.45
CA VAL A 202 -7.35 -20.58 4.34
C VAL A 202 -6.36 -21.73 4.19
N TYR A 203 -5.43 -21.85 5.13
CA TYR A 203 -4.63 -23.07 5.25
C TYR A 203 -5.40 -24.09 6.08
N GLU A 204 -5.63 -25.26 5.49
CA GLU A 204 -6.03 -26.45 6.21
C GLU A 204 -4.80 -26.97 6.96
N CYS A 205 -4.67 -26.65 8.24
CA CYS A 205 -3.70 -27.31 9.11
C CYS A 205 -4.25 -28.71 9.42
N ARG A 206 -3.70 -29.73 8.76
CA ARG A 206 -3.75 -31.11 9.23
C ARG A 206 -2.82 -31.31 10.42
#